data_AF-A0A357KRX7-F1
#
_entry.id   AF-A0A357KRX7-F1
#
_cell.length_a   1.000
_cell.length_b   1.000
_cell.length_c   1.000
_cell.angle_alpha   90.00
_cell.angle_beta   90.00
_cell.angle_gamma   90.00
#
_symmetry.space_group_name_H-M   'P 1'
#
loop_
_entity.id
_entity.type
_entity.pdbx_description
1 polymer ?
#
loop_
_entity_poly.entity_id
_entity_poly.type
_entity_poly.pdbx_seq_one_letter_code
_entity_poly.pdbx_strand_id
1 'polypeptide(L)'
;MKKLASISITVCLNLIFSAPIFAESYTTFLEGGDAEFNNRVQKNEQWREEKRRRDAEAARQRSQQSSTKCVSISADVTCDLCMAESIKISGGPGQVDNSWSSPMICSGYQGALNGTYSYVLETGGGKICSGSFALSSKAKSGATVVVYNDCRFNYLSEW
;
A
#
# COMPACT_ATOMS: atom_id res chain seq x y z
N MET A 1 17.54 1.70 -59.25
CA MET A 1 16.71 0.97 -60.23
C MET A 1 15.31 0.79 -59.63
N LYS A 2 14.28 0.88 -60.49
CA LYS A 2 12.83 0.72 -60.23
C LYS A 2 12.11 1.94 -59.61
N LYS A 3 11.78 2.90 -60.49
CA LYS A 3 10.66 3.85 -60.34
C LYS A 3 9.34 3.07 -60.32
N LEU A 4 8.51 3.32 -59.31
CA LEU A 4 7.11 2.88 -59.25
C LEU A 4 6.22 3.86 -60.02
N ALA A 5 5.13 3.31 -60.55
CA ALA A 5 4.33 3.80 -61.65
C ALA A 5 3.58 5.11 -61.37
N SER A 6 3.52 5.96 -62.40
CA SER A 6 2.61 7.11 -62.51
C SER A 6 1.24 6.60 -62.96
N ILE A 7 0.21 6.81 -62.13
CA ILE A 7 -1.19 6.49 -62.47
C ILE A 7 -1.78 7.72 -63.17
N SER A 8 -2.10 7.54 -64.45
CA SER A 8 -2.82 8.50 -65.28
C SER A 8 -4.32 8.38 -65.00
N ILE A 9 -4.96 9.46 -64.56
CA ILE A 9 -6.42 9.54 -64.45
C ILE A 9 -6.91 10.46 -65.58
N THR A 10 -7.56 9.83 -66.54
CA THR A 10 -8.19 10.43 -67.71
C THR A 10 -9.41 11.26 -67.31
N VAL A 11 -9.45 12.48 -67.84
CA VAL A 11 -10.50 13.49 -67.73
C VAL A 11 -11.79 13.01 -68.38
N CYS A 12 -12.94 13.23 -67.73
CA CYS A 12 -14.22 13.32 -68.42
C CYS A 12 -14.79 14.73 -68.29
N LEU A 13 -14.83 15.39 -69.44
CA LEU A 13 -15.50 16.65 -69.74
C LEU A 13 -16.98 16.60 -69.32
N ASN A 14 -17.47 17.66 -68.69
CA ASN A 14 -18.80 18.20 -69.01
C ASN A 14 -18.95 19.66 -68.57
N LEU A 15 -19.11 20.52 -69.58
CA LEU A 15 -20.11 21.58 -69.70
C LEU A 15 -20.07 22.85 -68.79
N ILE A 16 -19.64 23.94 -69.46
CA ILE A 16 -20.19 25.31 -69.52
C ILE A 16 -20.04 26.27 -68.32
N PHE A 17 -19.51 27.46 -68.67
CA PHE A 17 -19.69 28.83 -68.12
C PHE A 17 -18.48 29.52 -67.47
N SER A 18 -18.32 30.77 -67.90
CA SER A 18 -17.25 31.74 -67.75
C SER A 18 -16.87 32.17 -66.32
N ALA A 19 -15.57 32.29 -66.03
CA ALA A 19 -14.91 33.43 -65.37
C ALA A 19 -13.40 33.15 -65.15
N PRO A 20 -12.51 34.17 -65.19
CA PRO A 20 -11.08 34.01 -64.91
C PRO A 20 -10.86 34.17 -63.41
N ILE A 21 -10.38 33.13 -62.71
CA ILE A 21 -10.00 33.24 -61.30
C ILE A 21 -8.61 32.64 -61.11
N PHE A 22 -7.67 33.56 -60.91
CA PHE A 22 -6.64 33.58 -59.88
C PHE A 22 -5.90 32.27 -59.58
N ALA A 23 -4.59 32.32 -59.82
CA ALA A 23 -3.60 31.42 -59.27
C ALA A 23 -3.75 31.30 -57.75
N GLU A 24 -3.56 30.09 -57.22
CA GLU A 24 -2.83 29.91 -55.96
C GLU A 24 -2.41 28.44 -55.83
N SER A 25 -1.14 28.21 -56.17
CA SER A 25 -0.41 27.02 -55.78
C SER A 25 -0.20 27.04 -54.26
N TYR A 26 -1.01 26.29 -53.52
CA TYR A 26 -0.70 25.96 -52.14
C TYR A 26 0.32 24.82 -52.12
N THR A 27 1.60 25.16 -52.24
CA THR A 27 2.66 24.32 -51.70
C THR A 27 2.69 24.55 -50.19
N THR A 28 2.06 23.66 -49.44
CA THR A 28 2.21 23.63 -47.98
C THR A 28 3.67 23.30 -47.66
N PHE A 29 4.38 24.29 -47.12
CA PHE A 29 5.70 24.17 -46.52
C PHE A 29 5.70 23.07 -45.44
N LEU A 30 6.48 22.01 -45.63
CA LEU A 30 6.75 20.95 -44.64
C LEU A 30 8.26 20.83 -44.40
N GLU A 31 8.94 21.90 -43.98
CA GLU A 31 10.39 21.83 -43.69
C GLU A 31 10.82 22.61 -42.43
N GLY A 32 9.92 22.80 -41.46
CA GLY A 32 10.25 23.51 -40.20
C GLY A 32 9.92 22.80 -38.89
N GLY A 33 9.13 21.72 -38.89
CA GLY A 33 8.54 21.14 -37.67
C GLY A 33 9.34 20.02 -37.00
N ASP A 34 10.34 19.46 -37.68
CA ASP A 34 10.88 18.15 -37.33
C ASP A 34 11.83 18.20 -36.14
N ALA A 35 12.61 19.28 -36.02
CA ALA A 35 13.55 19.46 -34.92
C ALA A 35 12.85 19.75 -33.59
N GLU A 36 11.80 20.58 -33.61
CA GLU A 36 11.03 20.92 -32.41
C GLU A 36 10.18 19.74 -31.93
N PHE A 37 9.60 18.97 -32.87
CA PHE A 37 8.91 17.73 -32.56
C PHE A 37 9.85 16.69 -31.94
N ASN A 38 11.02 16.45 -32.53
CA ASN A 38 12.01 15.53 -31.98
C ASN A 38 12.49 15.93 -30.57
N ASN A 39 12.69 17.23 -30.34
CA ASN A 39 13.10 17.73 -29.02
C ASN A 39 12.01 17.50 -27.96
N ARG A 40 10.74 17.71 -28.32
CA ARG A 40 9.59 17.45 -27.44
C ARG A 40 9.43 15.96 -27.11
N VAL A 41 9.65 15.07 -28.08
CA VAL A 41 9.58 13.62 -27.84
C VAL A 41 10.68 13.19 -26.84
N GLN A 42 11.92 13.63 -27.07
CA GLN A 42 13.04 13.31 -26.17
C GLN A 42 12.80 13.83 -24.74
N LYS A 43 12.30 15.06 -24.60
CA LYS A 43 11.99 15.64 -23.29
C LYS A 43 10.87 14.89 -22.56
N ASN A 44 9.86 14.41 -23.27
CA ASN A 44 8.79 13.60 -22.70
C ASN A 44 9.27 12.23 -22.23
N GLU A 45 10.20 11.60 -22.94
CA GLU A 45 10.78 10.30 -22.54
C GLU A 45 11.61 10.43 -21.26
N GLN A 46 12.47 11.45 -21.19
CA GLN A 46 13.26 11.77 -19.99
C GLN A 46 12.35 12.00 -18.76
N TRP A 47 11.25 12.73 -18.95
CA TRP A 47 10.30 12.99 -17.87
C TRP A 47 9.61 11.70 -17.38
N ARG A 48 9.29 10.77 -18.30
CA ARG A 48 8.69 9.47 -17.93
C ARG A 48 9.67 8.57 -17.20
N GLU A 49 10.95 8.61 -17.54
CA GLU A 49 12.01 7.90 -16.80
C GLU A 49 12.23 8.48 -15.41
N GLU A 50 12.31 9.80 -15.31
CA GLU A 50 12.46 10.48 -14.02
C GLU A 50 11.27 10.20 -13.09
N LYS A 51 10.03 10.23 -13.63
CA LYS A 51 8.83 9.88 -12.88
C LYS A 51 8.87 8.44 -12.41
N ARG A 52 9.26 7.48 -13.26
CA ARG A 52 9.46 6.08 -12.86
C ARG A 52 10.51 5.94 -11.76
N ARG A 53 11.61 6.71 -11.82
CA ARG A 53 12.65 6.70 -10.78
C ARG A 53 12.11 7.23 -9.45
N ARG A 54 11.38 8.34 -9.45
CA ARG A 54 10.74 8.89 -8.25
C ARG A 54 9.69 7.95 -7.67
N ASP A 55 8.88 7.33 -8.52
CA ASP A 55 7.86 6.37 -8.09
C ASP A 55 8.50 5.11 -7.50
N ALA A 56 9.61 4.63 -8.08
CA ALA A 56 10.38 3.51 -7.55
C ALA A 56 11.06 3.85 -6.21
N GLU A 57 11.57 5.07 -6.05
CA GLU A 57 12.16 5.56 -4.80
C GLU A 57 11.09 5.78 -3.72
N ALA A 58 9.93 6.34 -4.08
CA ALA A 58 8.79 6.47 -3.18
C ALA A 58 8.22 5.10 -2.77
N ALA A 59 8.20 4.12 -3.67
CA ALA A 59 7.83 2.74 -3.35
C ALA A 59 8.85 2.10 -2.40
N ARG A 60 10.16 2.35 -2.60
CA ARG A 60 11.22 1.90 -1.69
C ARG A 60 11.08 2.52 -0.30
N GLN A 61 10.83 3.83 -0.22
CA GLN A 61 10.60 4.52 1.05
C GLN A 61 9.36 3.97 1.77
N ARG A 62 8.25 3.73 1.05
CA ARG A 62 7.06 3.08 1.62
C ARG A 62 7.30 1.65 2.09
N SER A 63 8.21 0.91 1.44
CA SER A 63 8.59 -0.45 1.86
C SER A 63 9.58 -0.46 3.03
N GLN A 64 10.44 0.56 3.15
CA GLN A 64 11.42 0.72 4.23
C GLN A 64 10.83 1.34 5.48
N GLN A 65 9.73 2.07 5.35
CA GLN A 65 8.87 2.42 6.45
C GLN A 65 8.14 1.14 6.86
N SER A 66 8.86 0.23 7.53
CA SER A 66 8.24 -0.92 8.18
C SER A 66 7.13 -0.34 9.04
N SER A 67 5.88 -0.55 8.66
CA SER A 67 4.77 -0.13 9.49
C SER A 67 4.88 -0.97 10.75
N THR A 68 5.53 -0.45 11.79
CA THR A 68 5.65 -1.11 13.08
C THR A 68 4.23 -1.26 13.57
N LYS A 69 3.65 -2.45 13.34
CA LYS A 69 2.29 -2.75 13.69
C LYS A 69 2.31 -3.13 15.16
N CYS A 70 1.74 -2.27 15.99
CA CYS A 70 1.60 -2.53 17.41
C CYS A 70 0.14 -2.88 17.72
N VAL A 71 -0.04 -3.91 18.53
CA VAL A 71 -1.34 -4.36 19.04
C VAL A 71 -1.31 -4.19 20.55
N SER A 72 -2.28 -3.44 21.08
CA SER A 72 -2.46 -3.30 22.52
C SER A 72 -3.16 -4.53 23.08
N ILE A 73 -2.62 -5.09 24.15
CA ILE A 73 -3.18 -6.26 24.83
C ILE A 73 -3.83 -5.80 26.13
N SER A 74 -5.10 -6.15 26.28
CA SER A 74 -5.85 -5.97 27.52
C SER A 74 -6.26 -7.33 28.08
N ALA A 75 -6.70 -7.33 29.33
CA ALA A 75 -7.21 -8.51 30.00
C ALA A 75 -8.59 -8.23 30.56
N ASP A 76 -9.43 -9.27 30.58
CA ASP A 76 -10.72 -9.24 31.25
C ASP A 76 -10.95 -10.54 32.01
N VAL A 77 -11.69 -10.45 33.12
CA VAL A 77 -11.98 -11.59 34.01
C VAL A 77 -13.48 -11.82 34.04
N THR A 78 -13.92 -13.01 33.66
CA THR A 78 -15.34 -13.38 33.71
C THR A 78 -15.75 -13.73 35.15
N CYS A 79 -16.21 -12.73 35.91
CA CYS A 79 -16.88 -12.87 37.22
C CYS A 79 -17.61 -11.57 37.63
N ASP A 80 -18.52 -11.67 38.61
CA ASP A 80 -19.42 -10.56 38.98
C ASP A 80 -18.72 -9.34 39.62
N LEU A 81 -17.56 -9.53 40.27
CA LEU A 81 -16.85 -8.45 41.01
C LEU A 81 -15.33 -8.46 40.85
N CYS A 82 -14.75 -9.35 40.04
CA CYS A 82 -13.31 -9.34 39.83
C CYS A 82 -12.97 -8.55 38.57
N MET A 83 -11.93 -7.73 38.70
CA MET A 83 -11.35 -6.94 37.62
C MET A 83 -9.90 -7.36 37.41
N ALA A 84 -9.41 -7.22 36.18
CA ALA A 84 -7.99 -7.32 35.88
C ALA A 84 -7.27 -6.08 36.42
N GLU A 85 -6.32 -6.26 37.33
CA GLU A 85 -5.48 -5.15 37.84
C GLU A 85 -4.28 -4.91 36.95
N SER A 86 -3.58 -5.98 36.58
CA SER A 86 -2.40 -5.89 35.73
C SER A 86 -2.28 -7.10 34.82
N ILE A 87 -1.80 -6.88 33.60
CA ILE A 87 -1.41 -7.95 32.69
C ILE A 87 0.01 -7.71 32.20
N LYS A 88 0.80 -8.78 32.18
CA LYS A 88 2.15 -8.80 31.61
C LYS A 88 2.22 -9.87 30.54
N ILE A 89 2.81 -9.51 29.41
CA ILE A 89 2.98 -10.39 28.25
C ILE A 89 4.46 -10.74 28.10
N SER A 90 4.75 -11.94 27.63
CA SER A 90 6.11 -12.40 27.35
C SER A 90 6.13 -13.44 26.22
N GLY A 91 7.31 -13.65 25.64
CA GLY A 91 7.52 -14.60 24.55
C GLY A 91 7.01 -14.11 23.20
N GLY A 92 6.87 -15.04 22.26
CA GLY A 92 6.44 -14.78 20.89
C GLY A 92 7.52 -14.13 20.00
N PRO A 93 7.22 -13.96 18.71
CA PRO A 93 8.15 -13.39 17.71
C PRO A 93 8.20 -11.85 17.71
N GLY A 94 7.17 -11.21 18.28
CA GLY A 94 7.06 -9.74 18.35
C GLY A 94 7.88 -9.14 19.51
N GLN A 95 8.06 -7.81 19.45
CA GLN A 95 8.63 -7.04 20.55
C GLN A 95 7.52 -6.72 21.54
N VAL A 96 7.67 -7.16 22.78
CA VAL A 96 6.68 -6.93 23.84
C VAL A 96 7.13 -5.76 24.72
N ASP A 97 6.24 -4.78 24.87
CA ASP A 97 6.38 -3.65 25.77
C ASP A 97 5.35 -3.77 26.91
N ASN A 98 5.83 -3.89 28.14
CA ASN A 98 5.00 -3.95 29.36
C ASN A 98 5.11 -2.68 30.22
N SER A 99 5.63 -1.57 29.67
CA SER A 99 5.81 -0.32 30.42
C SER A 99 4.49 0.39 30.75
N TRP A 100 3.39 0.00 30.12
CA TRP A 100 2.07 0.61 30.26
C TRP A 100 1.08 -0.34 30.93
N SER A 101 -0.05 0.20 31.41
CA SER A 101 -1.14 -0.59 31.99
C SER A 101 -1.77 -1.58 31.01
N SER A 102 -1.69 -1.28 29.71
CA SER A 102 -2.00 -2.22 28.62
C SER A 102 -0.71 -2.51 27.85
N PRO A 103 -0.13 -3.71 28.01
CA PRO A 103 1.09 -4.07 27.30
C PRO A 103 0.85 -4.09 25.79
N MET A 104 1.88 -3.73 25.03
CA MET A 104 1.81 -3.68 23.57
C MET A 104 2.75 -4.70 22.96
N ILE A 105 2.31 -5.31 21.86
CA ILE A 105 3.14 -6.20 21.05
C ILE A 105 3.33 -5.55 19.70
N CYS A 106 4.57 -5.25 19.33
CA CYS A 106 4.91 -4.64 18.06
C CYS A 106 5.58 -5.65 17.12
N SER A 107 5.29 -5.56 15.82
CA SER A 107 6.02 -6.30 14.79
C SER A 107 7.46 -5.82 14.80
N GLY A 108 8.36 -6.60 15.39
CA GLY A 108 9.78 -6.25 15.51
C GLY A 108 10.48 -6.17 14.16
N TYR A 109 11.81 -6.16 14.17
CA TYR A 109 12.64 -6.12 12.95
C TYR A 109 12.35 -7.26 11.94
N GLN A 110 11.80 -8.39 12.40
CA GLN A 110 11.43 -9.52 11.54
C GLN A 110 10.00 -9.41 10.98
N GLY A 111 9.23 -8.37 11.34
CA GLY A 111 7.87 -8.13 10.84
C GLY A 111 6.80 -9.13 11.33
N ALA A 112 7.18 -10.17 12.08
CA ALA A 112 6.27 -11.19 12.58
C ALA A 112 5.61 -10.74 13.89
N LEU A 113 4.29 -10.60 13.86
CA LEU A 113 3.44 -10.31 15.03
C LEU A 113 2.61 -11.53 15.44
N ASN A 114 2.34 -12.42 14.49
CA ASN A 114 1.55 -13.62 14.70
C ASN A 114 2.39 -14.70 15.39
N GLY A 115 1.90 -15.23 16.51
CA GLY A 115 2.65 -16.22 17.29
C GLY A 115 1.96 -16.55 18.59
N THR A 116 2.58 -17.43 19.37
CA THR A 116 2.11 -17.76 20.72
C THR A 116 2.80 -16.87 21.74
N TYR A 117 2.01 -16.22 22.58
CA TYR A 117 2.45 -15.35 23.66
C TYR A 117 1.98 -15.90 24.99
N SER A 118 2.77 -15.69 26.03
CA SER A 118 2.42 -16.04 27.40
C SER A 118 1.96 -14.79 28.14
N TYR A 119 0.94 -14.93 28.97
CA TYR A 119 0.46 -13.86 29.83
C TYR A 119 0.51 -14.23 31.30
N VAL A 120 0.68 -13.21 32.13
CA VAL A 120 0.50 -13.25 33.58
C VAL A 120 -0.46 -12.13 33.92
N LEU A 121 -1.59 -12.49 34.52
CA LEU A 121 -2.69 -11.61 34.87
C LEU A 121 -2.86 -11.61 36.39
N GLU A 122 -2.89 -10.42 36.98
CA GLU A 122 -3.25 -10.21 38.38
C GLU A 122 -4.68 -9.68 38.44
N THR A 123 -5.50 -10.31 39.29
CA THR A 123 -6.90 -9.93 39.49
C THR A 123 -7.05 -9.17 40.81
N GLY A 124 -8.09 -8.35 40.93
CA GLY A 124 -8.38 -7.55 42.13
C GLY A 124 -8.60 -8.33 43.44
N GLY A 125 -8.56 -9.66 43.40
CA GLY A 125 -8.53 -10.53 44.58
C GLY A 125 -7.13 -11.03 44.96
N GLY A 126 -6.05 -10.48 44.38
CA GLY A 126 -4.67 -10.95 44.58
C GLY A 126 -4.36 -12.30 43.93
N LYS A 127 -5.24 -12.79 43.04
CA LYS A 127 -5.05 -14.04 42.32
C LYS A 127 -4.24 -13.79 41.07
N ILE A 128 -3.20 -14.60 40.88
CA ILE A 128 -2.34 -14.57 39.69
C ILE A 128 -2.74 -15.73 38.77
N CYS A 129 -3.18 -15.39 37.57
CA CYS A 129 -3.49 -16.33 36.50
C CYS A 129 -2.40 -16.27 35.43
N SER A 130 -1.94 -17.40 34.94
CA SER A 130 -1.00 -17.46 33.83
C SER A 130 -1.49 -18.42 32.77
N GLY A 131 -1.14 -18.12 31.51
CA GLY A 131 -1.54 -18.93 30.38
C GLY A 131 -0.82 -18.49 29.11
N SER A 132 -1.29 -19.01 27.99
CA SER A 132 -0.81 -18.60 26.67
C SER A 132 -1.96 -18.40 25.71
N PHE A 133 -1.78 -17.51 24.75
CA PHE A 133 -2.71 -17.29 23.65
C PHE A 133 -1.95 -17.16 22.34
N ALA A 134 -2.62 -17.51 21.25
CA ALA A 134 -2.10 -17.30 19.90
C ALA A 134 -2.64 -15.97 19.36
N LEU A 135 -1.75 -15.02 19.11
CA LEU A 135 -2.08 -13.80 18.41
C LEU A 135 -2.04 -14.05 16.91
N SER A 136 -3.11 -13.69 16.20
CA SER A 136 -3.21 -13.85 14.77
C SER A 136 -2.88 -12.55 14.03
N SER A 137 -2.73 -12.63 12.72
CA SER A 137 -2.55 -11.44 11.87
C SER A 137 -3.81 -10.55 11.81
N LYS A 138 -4.95 -11.03 12.34
CA LYS A 138 -6.23 -10.31 12.37
C LYS A 138 -6.25 -9.17 13.37
N ALA A 139 -5.52 -9.28 14.49
CA ALA A 139 -5.42 -8.19 15.46
C ALA A 139 -4.80 -6.97 14.78
N LYS A 140 -5.58 -5.90 14.58
CA LYS A 140 -5.14 -4.69 13.88
C LYS A 140 -4.68 -3.62 14.85
N SER A 141 -5.42 -3.49 15.95
CA SER A 141 -5.23 -2.43 16.94
C SER A 141 -5.17 -2.97 18.37
N GLY A 142 -5.93 -4.04 18.66
CA GLY A 142 -5.94 -4.60 20.01
C GLY A 142 -6.34 -6.06 20.08
N ALA A 143 -6.02 -6.68 21.21
CA ALA A 143 -6.58 -7.96 21.60
C ALA A 143 -6.88 -8.01 23.11
N THR A 144 -8.01 -8.59 23.50
CA THR A 144 -8.39 -8.81 24.89
C THR A 144 -8.25 -10.29 25.21
N VAL A 145 -7.43 -10.61 26.21
CA VAL A 145 -7.37 -11.95 26.80
C VAL A 145 -8.47 -12.07 27.85
N VAL A 146 -9.46 -12.91 27.59
CA VAL A 146 -10.55 -13.16 28.54
C VAL A 146 -10.26 -14.45 29.29
N VAL A 147 -10.26 -14.37 30.62
CA VAL A 147 -9.97 -15.49 31.52
C VAL A 147 -11.12 -15.65 32.51
N TYR A 148 -11.46 -16.88 32.87
CA TYR A 148 -12.39 -17.15 33.96
C TYR A 148 -11.75 -16.89 35.33
N ASN A 149 -12.58 -16.69 36.35
CA ASN A 149 -12.10 -16.53 37.73
C ASN A 149 -11.29 -17.75 38.24
N ASP A 150 -11.45 -18.93 37.65
CA ASP A 150 -10.63 -20.12 37.95
C ASP A 150 -9.29 -20.16 37.21
N CYS A 151 -8.86 -19.04 36.60
CA CYS A 151 -7.66 -18.89 35.78
C CYS A 151 -7.66 -19.70 34.48
N ARG A 152 -8.80 -20.25 34.06
CA ARG A 152 -8.91 -20.88 32.75
C ARG A 152 -9.04 -19.83 31.66
N PHE A 153 -8.21 -19.96 30.64
CA PHE A 153 -8.38 -19.19 29.40
C PHE A 153 -9.77 -19.45 28.81
N ASN A 154 -10.48 -18.38 28.48
CA ASN A 154 -11.79 -18.46 27.85
C ASN A 154 -11.64 -18.28 26.34
N TYR A 155 -11.30 -17.06 25.90
CA TYR A 155 -11.04 -16.76 24.49
C TYR A 155 -10.18 -15.50 24.34
N LEU A 156 -9.67 -15.30 23.13
CA LEU A 156 -8.99 -14.08 22.70
C LEU A 156 -9.94 -13.31 21.77
N SER A 157 -10.24 -12.07 22.11
CA SER A 157 -10.93 -11.14 21.20
C SER A 157 -9.89 -10.30 20.46
N GLU A 158 -9.93 -10.23 19.14
CA GLU A 158 -8.99 -9.45 18.31
C GLU A 158 -9.77 -8.43 17.48
N TRP A 159 -9.31 -7.18 17.41
CA TRP A 159 -9.92 -6.12 16.57
C TRP A 159 -8.91 -5.21 15.88
#